data_AF-A0A524NDQ4-F1
#
_entry.id   AF-A0A524NDQ4-F1
#
_cell.length_a   1.000
_cell.length_b   1.000
_cell.length_c   1.000
_cell.angle_alpha   90.00
_cell.angle_beta   90.00
_cell.angle_gamma   90.00
#
_symmetry.space_group_name_H-M   'P 1'
#
loop_
_entity.id
_entity.type
_entity.pdbx_description
1 polymer ?
#
loop_
_entity_poly.entity_id
_entity_poly.type
_entity_poly.pdbx_seq_one_letter_code
_entity_poly.pdbx_strand_id
1 'polypeptide(L)'
;IAELINKEKFDMIDTCGPEVMVKKIFEMPEKHKLPLGASLERLRRCGIGLCGSCMIGKYRVCRDGPIFNAVQLRAVQEEFGISKLGFDGSMMPI
;
A
#
# COMPACT_ATOMS: atom_id res chain seq x y z
N ILE A 1 18.41 -0.91 1.62
CA ILE A 1 17.39 -1.79 2.24
C ILE A 1 17.68 -3.26 1.94
N ALA A 2 17.71 -3.70 0.67
CA ALA A 2 18.02 -5.09 0.32
C ALA A 2 19.35 -5.60 0.93
N GLU A 3 20.40 -4.78 0.95
CA GLU A 3 21.67 -5.13 1.60
C GLU A 3 21.57 -5.26 3.13
N LEU A 4 20.71 -4.46 3.78
CA LEU A 4 20.51 -4.50 5.24
C LEU A 4 19.73 -5.77 5.62
N ILE A 5 18.68 -6.09 4.88
CA ILE A 5 17.84 -7.28 5.07
C ILE A 5 18.68 -8.58 4.97
N ASN A 6 19.71 -8.60 4.12
CA ASN A 6 20.61 -9.75 3.99
C ASN A 6 21.67 -9.84 5.11
N LYS A 7 21.99 -8.73 5.79
CA LYS A 7 23.05 -8.66 6.81
C LYS A 7 22.53 -8.82 8.23
N GLU A 8 21.29 -8.41 8.48
CA GLU A 8 20.66 -8.43 9.79
C GLU A 8 19.36 -9.24 9.79
N LYS A 9 18.93 -9.67 10.96
CA LYS A 9 17.63 -10.35 11.13
C LYS A 9 16.58 -9.32 11.52
N PHE A 10 15.49 -9.29 10.77
CA PHE A 10 14.31 -8.49 11.06
C PHE A 10 13.09 -9.40 11.21
N ASP A 11 12.14 -9.02 12.05
CA ASP A 11 10.91 -9.78 12.24
C ASP A 11 9.75 -9.27 11.36
N MET A 12 9.78 -7.99 10.98
CA MET A 12 8.73 -7.33 10.19
C MET A 12 9.29 -6.08 9.48
N ILE A 13 8.66 -5.72 8.37
CA ILE A 13 8.89 -4.46 7.66
C ILE A 13 7.62 -3.61 7.76
N ASP A 14 7.73 -2.40 8.30
CA ASP A 14 6.67 -1.39 8.22
C ASP A 14 7.11 -0.24 7.32
N THR A 15 6.22 0.25 6.47
CA THR A 15 6.51 1.34 5.56
C THR A 15 5.34 2.29 5.37
N CYS A 16 5.65 3.56 5.14
CA CYS A 16 4.72 4.64 4.84
C CYS A 16 5.37 5.60 3.83
N GLY A 17 4.56 6.44 3.19
CA GLY A 17 5.02 7.44 2.22
C GLY A 17 4.48 7.21 0.81
N PRO A 18 5.13 7.78 -0.23
CA PRO A 18 4.63 7.72 -1.59
C PRO A 18 4.36 6.29 -2.05
N GLU A 19 3.20 6.05 -2.63
CA GLU A 19 2.72 4.69 -2.95
C GLU A 19 3.68 3.94 -3.90
N VAL A 20 4.38 4.65 -4.80
CA VAL A 20 5.45 4.08 -5.66
C VAL A 20 6.63 3.55 -4.85
N MET A 21 7.01 4.24 -3.77
CA MET A 21 8.09 3.80 -2.89
C MET A 21 7.68 2.54 -2.12
N VAL A 22 6.45 2.55 -1.59
CA VAL A 22 5.88 1.39 -0.89
C VAL A 22 5.81 0.18 -1.82
N LYS A 23 5.39 0.37 -3.08
CA LYS A 23 5.37 -0.68 -4.10
C LYS A 23 6.76 -1.28 -4.33
N LYS A 24 7.79 -0.45 -4.46
CA LYS A 24 9.18 -0.94 -4.60
C LYS A 24 9.63 -1.78 -3.42
N ILE A 25 9.21 -1.44 -2.19
CA ILE A 25 9.50 -2.24 -0.98
C ILE A 25 8.73 -3.55 -1.02
N PHE A 26 7.45 -3.53 -1.40
CA PHE A 26 6.62 -4.72 -1.56
C PHE A 26 7.16 -5.69 -2.63
N GLU A 27 7.72 -5.16 -3.71
CA GLU A 27 8.34 -5.94 -4.80
C GLU A 27 9.78 -6.38 -4.49
N MET A 28 10.37 -5.97 -3.36
CA MET A 28 11.71 -6.44 -2.98
C MET A 28 11.72 -7.97 -2.82
N PRO A 29 12.85 -8.64 -3.14
CA PRO A 29 12.90 -10.09 -3.31
C PRO A 29 12.36 -10.86 -2.09
N GLU A 30 11.36 -11.72 -2.34
CA GLU A 30 10.68 -12.62 -1.37
C GLU A 30 11.60 -13.59 -0.61
N LYS A 31 12.91 -13.56 -0.87
CA LYS A 31 13.91 -14.45 -0.23
C LYS A 31 13.90 -14.32 1.29
N HIS A 32 13.39 -13.20 1.81
CA HIS A 32 13.17 -12.92 3.23
C HIS A 32 11.68 -12.63 3.39
N LYS A 33 10.83 -13.66 3.44
CA LYS A 33 9.36 -13.61 3.59
C LYS A 33 8.92 -12.95 4.91
N LEU A 34 9.43 -11.76 5.19
CA LEU A 34 9.11 -10.98 6.35
C LEU A 34 7.67 -10.49 6.19
N PRO A 35 6.87 -10.56 7.27
CA PRO A 35 5.64 -9.80 7.36
C PRO A 35 5.89 -8.35 6.94
N LEU A 36 4.99 -7.80 6.12
CA LEU A 36 5.04 -6.42 5.65
C LEU A 36 3.73 -5.74 6.06
N GLY A 37 3.84 -4.59 6.72
CA GLY A 37 2.76 -3.63 6.92
C GLY A 37 3.03 -2.35 6.10
N ALA A 38 2.05 -1.92 5.31
CA ALA A 38 2.16 -0.71 4.50
C ALA A 38 1.04 0.27 4.79
N SER A 39 1.37 1.48 5.23
CA SER A 39 0.42 2.58 5.34
C SER A 39 0.18 3.21 3.97
N LEU A 40 -1.04 3.06 3.45
CA LEU A 40 -1.42 3.69 2.18
C LEU A 40 -1.98 5.10 2.38
N GLU A 41 -1.51 6.03 1.57
CA GLU A 41 -1.89 7.45 1.60
C GLU A 41 -2.73 7.83 0.38
N ARG A 42 -3.98 7.34 0.36
CA ARG A 42 -4.97 7.70 -0.68
C ARG A 42 -5.92 8.81 -0.23
N LEU A 43 -6.59 9.45 -1.18
CA LEU A 43 -7.51 10.55 -0.94
C LEU A 43 -8.61 10.17 0.06
N ARG A 44 -8.59 10.77 1.25
CA ARG A 44 -9.66 10.62 2.24
C ARG A 44 -10.59 11.82 2.18
N ARG A 45 -11.75 11.65 1.56
CA ARG A 45 -12.79 12.70 1.49
C ARG A 45 -13.74 12.65 2.69
N CYS A 46 -14.41 11.50 2.91
CA CYS A 46 -15.33 11.35 4.04
C CYS A 46 -14.67 10.83 5.33
N GLY A 47 -13.57 10.07 5.23
CA GLY A 47 -12.89 9.46 6.39
C GLY A 47 -13.66 8.35 7.13
N ILE A 48 -14.96 8.16 6.87
CA ILE A 48 -15.83 7.22 7.60
C ILE A 48 -16.26 6.00 6.76
N GLY A 49 -15.63 5.81 5.61
CA GLY A 49 -15.92 4.67 4.75
C GLY A 49 -17.28 4.74 4.07
N LEU A 50 -17.77 5.93 3.69
CA LEU A 50 -19.02 6.15 2.94
C LEU A 50 -18.77 6.40 1.44
N CYS A 51 -17.92 7.37 1.10
CA CYS A 51 -17.82 7.92 -0.26
C CYS A 51 -16.98 7.12 -1.26
N GLY A 52 -16.10 6.24 -0.80
CA GLY A 52 -15.23 5.43 -1.69
C GLY A 52 -14.06 6.17 -2.35
N SER A 53 -13.82 7.46 -2.08
CA SER A 53 -12.69 8.20 -2.69
C SER A 53 -11.30 7.64 -2.35
N CYS A 54 -11.19 6.88 -1.26
CA CYS A 54 -9.95 6.23 -0.83
C CYS A 54 -9.91 4.74 -1.22
N MET A 55 -10.68 4.32 -2.24
CA MET A 55 -10.79 2.91 -2.62
C MET A 55 -9.48 2.41 -3.26
N ILE A 56 -9.20 1.13 -3.05
CA ILE A 56 -8.20 0.34 -3.75
C ILE A 56 -8.71 -1.09 -3.88
N GLY A 57 -8.99 -1.54 -5.10
CA GLY A 57 -9.75 -2.75 -5.37
C GLY A 57 -11.04 -2.81 -4.56
N LYS A 58 -11.19 -3.83 -3.71
CA LYS A 58 -12.36 -3.98 -2.82
C LYS A 58 -12.27 -3.21 -1.49
N TYR A 59 -11.11 -2.64 -1.17
CA TYR A 59 -10.84 -2.04 0.13
C TYR A 59 -11.05 -0.53 0.11
N ARG A 60 -11.42 0.03 1.26
CA ARG A 60 -11.46 1.48 1.54
C ARG A 60 -10.36 1.79 2.56
N VAL A 61 -9.31 2.53 2.16
CA VAL A 61 -8.18 2.85 3.04
C VAL A 61 -8.59 3.48 4.39
N CYS A 62 -9.64 4.32 4.42
CA CYS A 62 -10.13 4.92 5.66
C CYS A 62 -10.89 3.98 6.61
N ARG A 63 -11.30 2.79 6.16
CA ARG A 63 -12.10 1.83 6.94
C ARG A 63 -11.39 0.49 7.13
N ASP A 64 -10.85 -0.06 6.05
CA ASP A 64 -10.17 -1.36 6.02
C ASP A 64 -8.65 -1.23 6.24
N GLY A 65 -8.11 -0.01 6.10
CA GLY A 65 -6.71 0.34 6.36
C GLY A 65 -6.56 1.16 7.65
N PRO A 66 -5.56 2.08 7.72
CA PRO A 66 -4.64 2.49 6.66
C PRO A 66 -3.48 1.53 6.41
N ILE A 67 -3.25 0.58 7.33
CA ILE A 67 -2.16 -0.40 7.26
C ILE A 67 -2.65 -1.65 6.52
N PHE A 68 -1.98 -1.99 5.42
CA PHE A 68 -2.26 -3.16 4.60
C PHE A 68 -1.13 -4.16 4.67
N ASN A 69 -1.46 -5.45 4.75
CA ASN A 69 -0.46 -6.52 4.74
C ASN A 69 -0.12 -7.00 3.31
N ALA A 70 0.94 -7.79 3.18
CA ALA A 70 1.39 -8.34 1.89
C ALA A 70 0.31 -9.11 1.11
N VAL A 71 -0.61 -9.82 1.79
CA VAL A 71 -1.70 -10.56 1.12
C VAL A 71 -2.72 -9.59 0.54
N GLN A 72 -3.09 -8.55 1.29
CA GLN A 72 -4.00 -7.52 0.81
C GLN A 72 -3.41 -6.73 -0.35
N LEU A 73 -2.13 -6.33 -0.26
CA LEU A 73 -1.43 -5.62 -1.33
C LEU A 73 -1.33 -6.46 -2.61
N ARG A 74 -1.00 -7.75 -2.49
CA ARG A 74 -0.98 -8.67 -3.65
C ARG A 74 -2.34 -8.78 -4.32
N ALA A 75 -3.44 -8.78 -3.55
CA ALA A 75 -4.79 -8.83 -4.09
C ALA A 75 -5.20 -7.56 -4.89
N VAL A 76 -4.46 -6.46 -4.76
CA VAL A 76 -4.72 -5.20 -5.46
C VAL A 76 -3.50 -4.69 -6.24
N GLN A 77 -2.56 -5.58 -6.57
CA GLN A 77 -1.28 -5.24 -7.21
C GLN A 77 -1.42 -4.52 -8.57
N GLU A 78 -2.53 -4.76 -9.27
CA GLU A 78 -2.85 -4.14 -10.57
C GLU A 78 -3.24 -2.65 -10.43
N GLU A 79 -3.57 -2.20 -9.22
CA GLU A 79 -3.92 -0.81 -8.92
C GLU A 79 -2.88 -0.15 -8.00
N PHE A 80 -2.34 -0.92 -7.05
CA PHE A 80 -1.36 -0.47 -6.06
C PHE A 80 -0.10 0.07 -6.73
N GLY A 81 0.21 1.33 -6.42
CA GLY A 81 1.34 2.08 -6.97
C GLY A 81 1.26 2.30 -8.49
N ILE A 82 0.08 2.17 -9.11
CA ILE A 82 -0.17 2.39 -10.54
C ILE A 82 -1.17 3.52 -10.74
N SER A 83 -2.30 3.47 -10.03
CA SER A 83 -3.37 4.46 -10.19
C SER A 83 -4.16 4.71 -8.90
N LYS A 84 -4.77 5.88 -8.80
CA LYS A 84 -5.61 6.33 -7.69
C LYS A 84 -6.72 7.25 -8.18
N LEU A 85 -7.77 7.42 -7.37
CA LEU A 85 -8.81 8.41 -7.63
C LEU A 85 -8.33 9.84 -7.30
N GLY A 86 -8.55 10.76 -8.23
CA GLY A 86 -8.40 12.19 -8.06
C GLY A 86 -9.54 12.82 -7.26
N PHE A 87 -9.43 14.12 -6.98
CA PHE A 87 -10.43 14.85 -6.19
C PHE A 87 -11.78 15.00 -6.91
N ASP A 88 -11.74 15.02 -8.24
CA ASP A 88 -12.88 15.06 -9.16
C ASP A 88 -13.45 13.65 -9.45
N GLY A 89 -12.82 12.59 -8.94
CA GLY A 89 -13.19 11.20 -9.21
C GLY A 89 -12.57 10.62 -10.47
N SER A 90 -11.72 11.36 -11.19
CA SER A 90 -10.96 10.82 -12.32
C SER A 90 -9.93 9.79 -11.85
N MET A 91 -9.60 8.81 -12.69
CA MET A 91 -8.49 7.89 -12.44
C MET A 91 -7.17 8.58 -12.82
N MET A 92 -6.30 8.77 -11.83
CA MET A 92 -4.99 9.39 -12.00
C MET A 92 -3.89 8.34 -11.89
N PRO A 93 -2.84 8.40 -12.71
CA PRO A 93 -1.64 7.61 -12.50
C PRO A 93 -0.95 8.03 -11.19
N ILE A 94 -0.28 7.07 -10.54
CA ILE A 94 0.60 7.31 -9.38
C ILE A 94 2.04 7.44 -9.85
#